data_AF-A0A9P6QXK3-F1
#
_entry.id   AF-A0A9P6QXK3-F1
#
_cell.length_a   1.000
_cell.length_b   1.000
_cell.length_c   1.000
_cell.angle_alpha   90.00
_cell.angle_beta   90.00
_cell.angle_gamma   90.00
#
_symmetry.space_group_name_H-M   'P 1'
#
loop_
_entity.id
_entity.type
_entity.pdbx_description
1 polymer ?
#
loop_
_entity_poly.entity_id
_entity_poly.type
_entity_poly.pdbx_seq_one_letter_code
_entity_poly.pdbx_strand_id
1 'polypeptide(L)'
;GDAAANAAFEEMMAVAKMGNSGTSTEWNFAAVKCPIPRLMQHIRQLSNVVTSLTFHDLVNYNHEAMPLLHQYLCNSPHLIHLWAPKTYYPIAYMDLFRRIPEPVNPLETYDRAHILAEIKPLLPGVWRCRNLETLHIGFQISGGWGTRHQPEQSRVVFGYIARVLPQLRELQIHTQSGDQVFPIPKLRLSGGFCLLAKLQYLERLKICNSQTPQPPKHVYDIDWVVREGWSAKAREARRRAIAPWGQPIRLEEEVEAKRVAKKVAKRLNRTGGGVGVGEADRVMQWEVSVDPDLRQELQHLGRLLDVKLRLDEMIAPEDGVSNQWPSLQKIAIASDAIYGLSPENEFIRLTMAREYSRRENR
;
A
#
# COMPACT_ATOMS: atom_id res chain seq x y z
N GLY A 1 34.89 -1.94 5.88
CA GLY A 1 33.43 -2.00 6.03
C GLY A 1 33.04 -1.78 7.48
N ASP A 2 33.64 -2.55 8.38
CA ASP A 2 33.14 -2.70 9.75
C ASP A 2 33.27 -1.47 10.66
N ALA A 3 34.30 -0.63 10.53
CA ALA A 3 34.46 0.50 11.46
C ALA A 3 33.30 1.53 11.38
N ALA A 4 32.80 1.82 10.18
CA ALA A 4 31.67 2.74 10.00
C ALA A 4 30.34 2.11 10.42
N ALA A 5 30.14 0.82 10.13
CA ALA A 5 28.96 0.07 10.57
C ALA A 5 28.94 -0.08 12.10
N ASN A 6 30.09 -0.30 12.72
CA ASN A 6 30.24 -0.38 14.17
C ASN A 6 30.02 0.99 14.83
N ALA A 7 30.56 2.08 14.28
CA ALA A 7 30.29 3.42 14.80
C ALA A 7 28.79 3.80 14.68
N ALA A 8 28.17 3.47 13.54
CA ALA A 8 26.74 3.62 13.34
C ALA A 8 25.93 2.79 14.35
N PHE A 9 26.35 1.55 14.60
CA PHE A 9 25.74 0.65 15.56
C PHE A 9 25.84 1.22 16.98
N GLU A 10 27.01 1.69 17.41
CA GLU A 10 27.22 2.32 18.72
C GLU A 10 26.38 3.60 18.90
N GLU A 11 26.33 4.47 17.88
CA GLU A 11 25.48 5.68 17.91
C GLU A 11 24.00 5.32 17.98
N MET A 12 23.56 4.30 17.23
CA MET A 12 22.17 3.83 17.28
C MET A 12 21.83 3.16 18.61
N MET A 13 22.75 2.41 19.21
CA MET A 13 22.58 1.81 20.54
C MET A 13 22.45 2.86 21.65
N ALA A 14 23.12 4.00 21.50
CA ALA A 14 22.97 5.14 22.41
C ALA A 14 21.59 5.82 22.29
N VAL A 15 20.96 5.75 21.11
CA VAL A 15 19.67 6.37 20.81
C VAL A 15 18.48 5.44 21.06
N ALA A 16 18.66 4.14 20.85
CA ALA A 16 17.65 3.13 21.17
C ALA A 16 17.42 3.13 22.70
N LYS A 17 16.17 3.31 23.14
CA LYS A 17 15.85 3.21 24.56
C LYS A 17 16.27 1.82 25.06
N MET A 18 17.18 1.82 26.04
CA MET A 18 17.75 0.65 26.71
C MET A 18 16.72 -0.45 26.94
N GLY A 19 16.99 -1.60 26.34
CA GLY A 19 16.20 -2.82 26.48
C GLY A 19 16.87 -4.03 25.82
N ASN A 20 17.74 -3.82 24.81
CA ASN A 20 18.40 -4.91 24.11
C ASN A 20 19.88 -5.03 24.47
N SER A 21 20.25 -6.24 24.90
CA SER A 21 21.63 -6.75 24.93
C SER A 21 22.18 -6.83 23.50
N GLY A 22 23.49 -6.64 23.32
CA GLY A 22 24.16 -6.32 22.04
C GLY A 22 24.15 -7.36 20.91
N THR A 23 23.17 -8.25 20.84
CA THR A 23 23.02 -9.24 19.75
C THR A 23 21.63 -9.21 19.08
N SER A 24 20.73 -8.33 19.52
CA SER A 24 19.36 -8.34 18.99
C SER A 24 19.28 -7.79 17.56
N THR A 25 18.60 -8.54 16.68
CA THR A 25 18.20 -8.08 15.33
C THR A 25 16.92 -7.24 15.37
N GLU A 26 16.40 -6.94 16.57
CA GLU A 26 15.20 -6.14 16.79
C GLU A 26 15.53 -4.72 17.22
N TRP A 27 15.00 -3.76 16.46
CA TRP A 27 15.34 -2.35 16.62
C TRP A 27 14.07 -1.51 16.82
N ASN A 28 14.07 -0.75 17.92
CA ASN A 28 12.93 0.06 18.33
C ASN A 28 13.33 1.53 18.47
N PHE A 29 12.76 2.37 17.60
CA PHE A 29 13.07 3.79 17.54
C PHE A 29 11.88 4.64 18.01
N ALA A 30 12.08 5.33 19.13
CA ALA A 30 11.18 6.39 19.58
C ALA A 30 11.58 7.70 18.88
N ALA A 31 10.85 8.06 17.82
CA ALA A 31 11.16 9.21 16.96
C ALA A 31 11.14 10.58 17.67
N VAL A 32 10.58 10.68 18.87
CA VAL A 32 10.40 11.95 19.61
C VAL A 32 11.74 12.65 19.96
N LYS A 33 12.89 11.95 19.91
CA LYS A 33 14.20 12.51 20.32
C LYS A 33 15.35 12.32 19.33
N CYS A 34 15.15 11.64 18.21
CA CYS A 34 16.24 11.32 17.28
C CYS A 34 16.15 12.14 15.98
N PRO A 35 17.24 12.75 15.48
CA PRO A 35 17.28 13.29 14.13
C PRO A 35 17.11 12.14 13.12
N ILE A 36 15.87 11.97 12.65
CA ILE A 36 15.45 10.86 11.79
C ILE A 36 16.34 10.70 10.53
N PRO A 37 16.84 11.75 9.86
CA PRO A 37 17.72 11.58 8.71
C PRO A 37 19.01 10.82 9.04
N ARG A 38 19.65 11.10 10.18
CA ARG A 38 20.87 10.39 10.61
C ARG A 38 20.58 8.95 10.93
N LEU A 39 19.53 8.71 11.72
CA LEU A 39 19.10 7.35 12.05
C LEU A 39 18.84 6.51 10.80
N MET A 40 18.08 7.07 9.85
CA MET A 40 17.79 6.40 8.59
C MET A 40 19.06 6.16 7.76
N GLN A 41 20.04 7.06 7.80
CA GLN A 41 21.34 6.87 7.15
C GLN A 41 22.10 5.67 7.74
N HIS A 42 22.08 5.48 9.06
CA HIS A 42 22.68 4.31 9.70
C HIS A 42 21.91 3.02 9.40
N ILE A 43 20.59 3.06 9.48
CA ILE A 43 19.72 1.91 9.15
C ILE A 43 19.97 1.43 7.71
N ARG A 44 20.25 2.34 6.77
CA ARG A 44 20.63 1.96 5.39
C ARG A 44 21.91 1.12 5.34
N GLN A 45 22.89 1.39 6.20
CA GLN A 45 24.13 0.62 6.28
C GLN A 45 23.91 -0.79 6.86
N LEU A 46 22.82 -0.97 7.60
CA LEU A 46 22.42 -2.23 8.23
C LEU A 46 21.34 -3.00 7.45
N SER A 47 21.04 -2.56 6.21
CA SER A 47 20.21 -3.34 5.30
C SER A 47 20.82 -4.74 5.19
N ASN A 48 20.02 -5.76 5.52
CA ASN A 48 20.36 -7.19 5.65
C ASN A 48 20.56 -7.77 7.06
N VAL A 49 20.61 -6.97 8.12
CA VAL A 49 20.75 -7.51 9.50
C VAL A 49 19.46 -7.36 10.31
N VAL A 50 18.76 -6.25 10.10
CA VAL A 50 17.58 -5.90 10.89
C VAL A 50 16.37 -6.71 10.44
N THR A 51 15.80 -7.50 11.35
CA THR A 51 14.59 -8.29 11.12
C THR A 51 13.33 -7.58 11.57
N SER A 52 13.44 -6.70 12.57
CA SER A 52 12.30 -5.98 13.15
C SER A 52 12.61 -4.49 13.25
N LEU A 53 11.73 -3.66 12.69
CA LEU A 53 11.87 -2.21 12.68
C LEU A 53 10.60 -1.54 13.22
N THR A 54 10.73 -0.79 14.31
CA THR A 54 9.62 -0.05 14.93
C THR A 54 9.85 1.46 14.93
N PHE A 55 8.83 2.20 14.49
CA PHE A 55 8.72 3.66 14.49
C PHE A 55 7.45 4.09 15.22
N HIS A 56 7.61 4.68 16.41
CA HIS A 56 6.44 5.11 17.19
C HIS A 56 5.82 6.43 16.72
N ASP A 57 6.60 7.29 16.06
CA ASP A 57 6.14 8.65 15.75
C ASP A 57 6.92 9.34 14.60
N LEU A 58 6.98 8.72 13.41
CA LEU A 58 7.45 9.42 12.21
C LEU A 58 6.33 10.36 11.72
N VAL A 59 6.05 11.41 12.50
CA VAL A 59 5.02 12.41 12.18
C VAL A 59 5.30 13.01 10.79
N ASN A 60 4.21 13.42 10.13
CA ASN A 60 4.14 14.04 8.79
C ASN A 60 5.17 15.12 8.45
N TYR A 61 5.88 15.69 9.42
CA TYR A 61 6.84 16.77 9.19
C TYR A 61 8.20 16.31 8.64
N ASN A 62 8.50 15.00 8.68
CA ASN A 62 9.80 14.50 8.23
C ASN A 62 9.75 13.97 6.80
N HIS A 63 9.49 14.85 5.83
CA HIS A 63 9.51 14.50 4.40
C HIS A 63 10.84 13.87 3.97
N GLU A 64 11.95 14.22 4.61
CA GLU A 64 13.28 13.65 4.36
C GLU A 64 13.42 12.18 4.79
N ALA A 65 12.63 11.72 5.76
CA ALA A 65 12.69 10.36 6.27
C ALA A 65 12.08 9.34 5.28
N MET A 66 11.05 9.76 4.54
CA MET A 66 10.28 8.87 3.69
C MET A 66 11.08 8.28 2.52
N PRO A 67 11.91 9.06 1.80
CA PRO A 67 12.83 8.50 0.79
C PRO A 67 13.78 7.46 1.37
N LEU A 68 14.25 7.67 2.60
CA LEU A 68 15.18 6.75 3.24
C LEU A 68 14.48 5.47 3.70
N LEU A 69 13.26 5.57 4.25
CA LEU A 69 12.43 4.41 4.55
C LEU A 69 12.11 3.61 3.28
N HIS A 70 11.68 4.28 2.21
CA HIS A 70 11.44 3.63 0.92
C HIS A 70 12.69 2.89 0.43
N GLN A 71 13.83 3.58 0.41
CA GLN A 71 15.10 2.97 0.00
C GLN A 71 15.47 1.78 0.87
N TYR A 72 15.27 1.87 2.18
CA TYR A 72 15.53 0.77 3.10
C TYR A 72 14.64 -0.44 2.78
N LEU A 73 13.33 -0.27 2.63
CA LEU A 73 12.41 -1.36 2.27
C LEU A 73 12.75 -2.01 0.93
N CYS A 74 13.22 -1.22 -0.04
CA CYS A 74 13.74 -1.69 -1.33
C CYS A 74 15.10 -2.42 -1.23
N ASN A 75 15.81 -2.36 -0.10
CA ASN A 75 17.14 -2.98 0.06
C ASN A 75 17.23 -3.98 1.22
N SER A 76 16.16 -4.21 1.98
CA SER A 76 16.17 -5.03 3.20
C SER A 76 15.37 -6.33 3.06
N PRO A 77 15.89 -7.36 2.34
CA PRO A 77 15.20 -8.63 2.13
C PRO A 77 14.94 -9.44 3.41
N HIS A 78 15.71 -9.17 4.48
CA HIS A 78 15.62 -9.87 5.76
C HIS A 78 14.64 -9.23 6.76
N LEU A 79 13.98 -8.13 6.40
CA LEU A 79 12.98 -7.51 7.28
C LEU A 79 11.74 -8.41 7.37
N ILE A 80 11.39 -8.82 8.58
CA ILE A 80 10.24 -9.67 8.93
C ILE A 80 9.11 -8.83 9.50
N HIS A 81 9.42 -7.80 10.29
CA HIS A 81 8.40 -6.97 10.93
C HIS A 81 8.67 -5.47 10.77
N LEU A 82 7.64 -4.73 10.36
CA LEU A 82 7.63 -3.28 10.30
C LEU A 82 6.44 -2.72 11.08
N TRP A 83 6.72 -2.04 12.19
CA TRP A 83 5.73 -1.33 12.99
C TRP A 83 5.91 0.17 12.85
N ALA A 84 5.14 0.79 11.97
CA ALA A 84 5.20 2.22 11.68
C ALA A 84 3.79 2.86 11.72
N PRO A 85 3.01 2.69 12.81
CA PRO A 85 1.58 3.01 12.85
C PRO A 85 1.25 4.48 12.64
N LYS A 86 2.19 5.39 12.92
CA LYS A 86 2.04 6.85 12.73
C LYS A 86 2.83 7.38 11.55
N THR A 87 3.30 6.49 10.67
CA THR A 87 4.07 6.84 9.49
C THR A 87 3.17 6.90 8.28
N TYR A 88 3.22 7.98 7.51
CA TYR A 88 2.40 8.17 6.33
C TYR A 88 3.25 7.98 5.07
N TYR A 89 3.30 6.75 4.61
CA TYR A 89 4.12 6.34 3.49
C TYR A 89 3.52 6.83 2.15
N PRO A 90 4.26 7.60 1.33
CA PRO A 90 3.73 8.12 0.07
C PRO A 90 3.39 7.02 -0.93
N ILE A 91 2.13 6.98 -1.40
CA ILE A 91 1.68 5.99 -2.39
C ILE A 91 2.42 6.14 -3.73
N ALA A 92 2.94 7.34 -4.02
CA ALA A 92 3.79 7.57 -5.19
C ALA A 92 5.01 6.64 -5.26
N TYR A 93 5.51 6.11 -4.13
CA TYR A 93 6.58 5.10 -4.11
C TYR A 93 6.13 3.72 -4.58
N MET A 94 4.83 3.43 -4.49
CA MET A 94 4.21 2.14 -4.83
C MET A 94 3.59 2.18 -6.23
N ASP A 95 3.30 3.37 -6.76
CA ASP A 95 2.75 3.55 -8.10
C ASP A 95 3.86 3.42 -9.17
N LEU A 96 4.32 2.18 -9.36
CA LEU A 96 5.38 1.81 -10.30
C LEU A 96 5.17 2.37 -11.71
N PHE A 97 3.91 2.46 -12.13
CA PHE A 97 3.53 2.91 -13.46
C PHE A 97 3.15 4.39 -13.50
N ARG A 98 3.06 5.11 -12.37
CA ARG A 98 2.58 6.51 -12.30
C ARG A 98 1.18 6.64 -12.94
N ARG A 99 0.25 5.81 -12.48
CA ARG A 99 -1.16 5.78 -12.92
C ARG A 99 -2.03 6.74 -12.12
N ILE A 100 -1.63 7.11 -10.90
CA ILE A 100 -2.33 8.10 -10.10
C ILE A 100 -2.08 9.48 -10.71
N PRO A 101 -3.14 10.23 -11.09
CA PRO A 101 -3.00 11.57 -11.63
C PRO A 101 -2.25 12.50 -10.67
N GLU A 102 -1.29 13.23 -11.22
CA GLU A 102 -0.68 14.35 -10.51
C GLU A 102 -1.73 15.47 -10.31
N PRO A 103 -1.69 16.22 -9.20
CA PRO A 103 -2.61 17.33 -8.98
C PRO A 103 -2.49 18.37 -10.12
N VAL A 104 -3.63 18.72 -10.71
CA VAL A 104 -3.71 19.61 -11.90
C VAL A 104 -3.30 21.05 -11.59
N ASN A 105 -3.39 21.49 -10.33
CA ASN A 105 -3.06 22.85 -9.93
C ASN A 105 -2.03 22.88 -8.79
N PRO A 106 -0.73 23.09 -9.09
CA PRO A 106 0.31 23.23 -8.06
C PRO A 106 0.06 24.42 -7.12
N LEU A 107 -0.59 25.47 -7.62
CA LEU A 107 -0.74 26.76 -6.93
C LEU A 107 -1.79 26.74 -5.81
N GLU A 108 -2.82 25.89 -5.91
CA GLU A 108 -3.85 25.77 -4.86
C GLU A 108 -3.36 25.02 -3.61
N THR A 109 -2.16 24.44 -3.68
CA THR A 109 -1.50 23.84 -2.52
C THR A 109 -0.06 24.32 -2.48
N TYR A 110 0.14 25.60 -2.21
CA TYR A 110 1.47 26.23 -2.10
C TYR A 110 2.43 25.44 -1.19
N ASP A 111 1.90 24.87 -0.09
CA ASP A 111 2.65 24.01 0.83
C ASP A 111 3.04 22.66 0.20
N ARG A 112 2.19 22.12 -0.68
CA ARG A 112 2.37 20.79 -1.26
C ARG A 112 3.22 20.80 -2.52
N ALA A 113 3.20 21.88 -3.30
CA ALA A 113 4.09 22.05 -4.44
C ALA A 113 5.55 22.15 -3.97
N HIS A 114 5.81 22.80 -2.83
CA HIS A 114 7.14 22.81 -2.21
C HIS A 114 7.56 21.42 -1.73
N ILE A 115 6.69 20.72 -0.98
CA ILE A 115 6.97 19.34 -0.55
C ILE A 115 7.23 18.43 -1.76
N LEU A 116 6.40 18.48 -2.80
CA LEU A 116 6.56 17.65 -4.00
C LEU A 116 7.73 18.07 -4.90
N ALA A 117 8.18 19.32 -4.87
CA ALA A 117 9.34 19.80 -5.62
C ALA A 117 10.67 19.49 -4.90
N GLU A 118 10.69 19.56 -3.56
CA GLU A 118 11.84 19.16 -2.73
C GLU A 118 12.04 17.65 -2.71
N ILE A 119 10.92 16.93 -2.79
CA ILE A 119 10.90 15.53 -3.14
C ILE A 119 11.31 15.41 -4.62
N LYS A 120 12.63 15.46 -4.89
CA LYS A 120 13.25 15.06 -6.18
C LYS A 120 12.47 13.89 -6.77
N PRO A 121 12.24 13.80 -8.10
CA PRO A 121 11.31 12.85 -8.70
C PRO A 121 11.61 11.44 -8.20
N LEU A 122 10.88 11.04 -7.17
CA LEU A 122 11.17 9.81 -6.47
C LEU A 122 10.86 8.71 -7.45
N LEU A 123 11.81 7.79 -7.56
CA LEU A 123 11.59 6.62 -8.37
C LEU A 123 10.73 5.68 -7.54
N PRO A 124 9.57 5.25 -8.06
CA PRO A 124 8.85 4.16 -7.43
C PRO A 124 9.75 2.91 -7.44
N GLY A 125 9.55 2.04 -6.46
CA GLY A 125 10.40 0.88 -6.25
C GLY A 125 9.62 -0.31 -5.69
N VAL A 126 10.19 -1.50 -5.84
CA VAL A 126 9.62 -2.73 -5.29
C VAL A 126 10.34 -3.06 -3.99
N TRP A 127 9.60 -3.17 -2.89
CA TRP A 127 10.14 -3.60 -1.61
C TRP A 127 10.73 -5.01 -1.74
N ARG A 128 11.94 -5.20 -1.21
CA ARG A 128 12.64 -6.50 -1.26
C ARG A 128 12.33 -7.39 -0.07
N CYS A 129 11.69 -6.88 0.97
CA CYS A 129 11.27 -7.61 2.17
C CYS A 129 10.08 -8.57 1.92
N ARG A 130 10.22 -9.53 0.99
CA ARG A 130 9.12 -10.47 0.64
C ARG A 130 8.71 -11.41 1.79
N ASN A 131 9.60 -11.60 2.76
CA ASN A 131 9.37 -12.38 3.98
C ASN A 131 8.77 -11.55 5.12
N LEU A 132 8.29 -10.33 4.84
CA LEU A 132 7.63 -9.51 5.85
C LEU A 132 6.33 -10.19 6.31
N GLU A 133 6.26 -10.53 7.59
CA GLU A 133 5.08 -11.12 8.22
C GLU A 133 4.18 -10.06 8.86
N THR A 134 4.74 -8.94 9.32
CA THR A 134 3.99 -7.88 10.00
C THR A 134 4.21 -6.52 9.35
N LEU A 135 3.13 -5.85 8.96
CA LEU A 135 3.16 -4.50 8.38
C LEU A 135 2.11 -3.61 9.05
N HIS A 136 2.56 -2.65 9.85
CA HIS A 136 1.71 -1.60 10.39
C HIS A 136 2.17 -0.28 9.80
N ILE A 137 1.38 0.33 8.92
CA ILE A 137 1.80 1.55 8.23
C ILE A 137 0.58 2.39 7.82
N GLY A 138 0.73 3.71 7.79
CA GLY A 138 -0.22 4.61 7.14
C GLY A 138 0.22 4.94 5.72
N PHE A 139 -0.72 5.35 4.88
CA PHE A 139 -0.41 5.80 3.51
C PHE A 139 -0.79 7.27 3.32
N GLN A 140 0.09 8.01 2.64
CA GLN A 140 -0.16 9.38 2.22
C GLN A 140 -0.68 9.37 0.78
N ILE A 141 -1.85 9.99 0.57
CA ILE A 141 -2.42 10.18 -0.76
C ILE A 141 -1.67 11.22 -1.57
N SER A 142 -1.51 10.94 -2.86
CA SER A 142 -1.13 11.93 -3.86
C SER A 142 -2.36 12.67 -4.39
N GLY A 143 -2.23 13.99 -4.57
CA GLY A 143 -3.23 14.85 -5.21
C GLY A 143 -4.24 15.56 -4.27
N GLY A 144 -4.84 16.63 -4.78
CA GLY A 144 -5.79 17.51 -4.07
C GLY A 144 -7.11 16.84 -3.68
N TRP A 145 -8.04 17.61 -3.10
CA TRP A 145 -9.34 17.10 -2.62
C TRP A 145 -10.11 16.29 -3.67
N GLY A 146 -10.09 16.71 -4.94
CA GLY A 146 -10.80 16.01 -6.03
C GLY A 146 -10.25 14.63 -6.38
N THR A 147 -8.99 14.34 -6.06
CA THR A 147 -8.33 13.06 -6.38
C THR A 147 -8.34 12.06 -5.22
N ARG A 148 -8.70 12.49 -4.01
CA ARG A 148 -8.59 11.64 -2.80
C ARG A 148 -9.43 10.38 -2.84
N HIS A 149 -10.54 10.41 -3.57
CA HIS A 149 -11.49 9.29 -3.61
C HIS A 149 -11.33 8.42 -4.86
N GLN A 150 -10.20 8.56 -5.57
CA GLN A 150 -9.92 7.78 -6.76
C GLN A 150 -9.62 6.32 -6.38
N PRO A 151 -10.38 5.34 -6.91
CA PRO A 151 -10.16 3.92 -6.62
C PRO A 151 -8.78 3.41 -7.04
N GLU A 152 -8.13 4.07 -8.00
CA GLU A 152 -6.76 3.83 -8.48
C GLU A 152 -5.77 3.76 -7.31
N GLN A 153 -5.89 4.67 -6.34
CA GLN A 153 -4.93 4.77 -5.25
C GLN A 153 -4.99 3.56 -4.32
N SER A 154 -6.19 3.07 -4.02
CA SER A 154 -6.36 1.84 -3.26
C SER A 154 -6.00 0.60 -4.05
N ARG A 155 -6.29 0.57 -5.35
CA ARG A 155 -5.82 -0.52 -6.22
C ARG A 155 -4.29 -0.62 -6.23
N VAL A 156 -3.59 0.51 -6.23
CA VAL A 156 -2.11 0.53 -6.10
C VAL A 156 -1.70 -0.03 -4.74
N VAL A 157 -2.23 0.49 -3.63
CA VAL A 157 -1.83 0.03 -2.28
C VAL A 157 -2.12 -1.45 -2.08
N PHE A 158 -3.37 -1.88 -2.26
CA PHE A 158 -3.77 -3.26 -2.04
C PHE A 158 -3.12 -4.22 -3.04
N GLY A 159 -3.08 -3.85 -4.32
CA GLY A 159 -2.49 -4.67 -5.37
C GLY A 159 -0.97 -4.83 -5.23
N TYR A 160 -0.28 -3.82 -4.70
CA TYR A 160 1.16 -3.86 -4.44
C TYR A 160 1.46 -4.74 -3.23
N ILE A 161 0.80 -4.49 -2.09
CA ILE A 161 0.98 -5.27 -0.86
C ILE A 161 0.75 -6.76 -1.14
N ALA A 162 -0.36 -7.09 -1.83
CA ALA A 162 -0.75 -8.46 -2.13
C ALA A 162 0.28 -9.27 -2.95
N ARG A 163 1.14 -8.60 -3.73
CA ARG A 163 2.15 -9.24 -4.61
C ARG A 163 3.55 -9.19 -4.03
N VAL A 164 3.90 -8.04 -3.48
CA VAL A 164 5.24 -7.75 -2.99
C VAL A 164 5.49 -8.40 -1.62
N LEU A 165 4.44 -8.56 -0.81
CA LEU A 165 4.51 -9.11 0.56
C LEU A 165 3.66 -10.38 0.71
N PRO A 166 3.97 -11.47 -0.01
CA PRO A 166 3.12 -12.66 -0.03
C PRO A 166 3.07 -13.40 1.32
N GLN A 167 4.07 -13.23 2.19
CA GLN A 167 4.18 -13.90 3.50
C GLN A 167 3.49 -13.13 4.65
N LEU A 168 2.73 -12.09 4.32
CA LEU A 168 2.15 -11.21 5.33
C LEU A 168 1.07 -11.93 6.16
N ARG A 169 1.26 -11.94 7.48
CA ARG A 169 0.36 -12.50 8.49
C ARG A 169 -0.47 -11.44 9.18
N GLU A 170 0.12 -10.27 9.42
CA GLU A 170 -0.54 -9.13 10.07
C GLU A 170 -0.39 -7.87 9.23
N LEU A 171 -1.53 -7.33 8.79
CA LEU A 171 -1.62 -6.09 8.06
C LEU A 171 -2.45 -5.08 8.83
N GLN A 172 -1.83 -3.98 9.24
CA GLN A 172 -2.51 -2.83 9.82
C GLN A 172 -2.29 -1.58 8.97
N ILE A 173 -3.36 -1.09 8.35
CA ILE A 173 -3.36 0.15 7.56
C ILE A 173 -3.98 1.27 8.39
N HIS A 174 -3.18 2.30 8.67
CA HIS A 174 -3.60 3.46 9.42
C HIS A 174 -4.13 4.57 8.50
N THR A 175 -5.35 5.05 8.77
CA THR A 175 -5.98 6.17 8.06
C THR A 175 -6.36 7.29 9.03
N GLN A 176 -5.49 7.64 9.97
CA GLN A 176 -5.77 8.65 11.01
C GLN A 176 -6.01 10.05 10.43
N SER A 177 -6.97 10.79 11.02
CA SER A 177 -7.60 12.05 10.63
C SER A 177 -6.68 13.27 10.65
N GLY A 178 -6.61 13.91 9.49
CA GLY A 178 -6.12 15.25 9.23
C GLY A 178 -6.55 15.62 7.81
N ASP A 179 -6.12 16.76 7.29
CA ASP A 179 -6.52 17.19 5.94
C ASP A 179 -5.81 16.43 4.81
N GLN A 180 -5.03 15.37 5.04
CA GLN A 180 -4.24 14.70 3.98
C GLN A 180 -4.23 13.17 4.04
N VAL A 181 -5.28 12.59 4.61
CA VAL A 181 -5.33 11.16 4.90
C VAL A 181 -5.65 10.37 3.65
N PHE A 182 -5.33 9.08 3.65
CA PHE A 182 -5.88 8.07 2.76
C PHE A 182 -7.32 7.72 3.16
N PRO A 183 -8.38 8.42 2.67
CA PRO A 183 -9.69 7.81 2.63
C PRO A 183 -9.49 6.57 1.79
N ILE A 184 -9.48 5.42 2.45
CA ILE A 184 -9.74 4.16 1.76
C ILE A 184 -11.05 4.45 1.03
N PRO A 185 -11.02 4.61 -0.31
CA PRO A 185 -12.20 4.72 -1.11
C PRO A 185 -12.97 3.49 -0.69
N LYS A 186 -14.08 3.75 0.01
CA LYS A 186 -15.11 2.83 0.52
C LYS A 186 -14.85 1.44 -0.01
N LEU A 187 -14.75 0.41 0.84
CA LEU A 187 -14.44 -1.03 0.57
C LEU A 187 -15.10 -1.71 -0.66
N ARG A 188 -15.79 -0.95 -1.51
CA ARG A 188 -16.14 -1.19 -2.91
C ARG A 188 -15.15 -2.07 -3.63
N LEU A 189 -15.71 -3.00 -4.39
CA LEU A 189 -14.96 -3.88 -5.28
C LEU A 189 -13.99 -3.11 -6.19
N SER A 190 -14.42 -2.00 -6.80
CA SER A 190 -13.58 -1.20 -7.71
C SER A 190 -12.34 -0.60 -7.04
N GLY A 191 -12.33 -0.47 -5.70
CA GLY A 191 -11.17 0.01 -4.94
C GLY A 191 -10.07 -1.05 -4.78
N GLY A 192 -10.33 -2.30 -5.18
CA GLY A 192 -9.34 -3.37 -5.15
C GLY A 192 -9.12 -4.00 -3.77
N PHE A 193 -10.04 -3.81 -2.81
CA PHE A 193 -9.92 -4.46 -1.50
C PHE A 193 -9.81 -5.99 -1.61
N CYS A 194 -10.51 -6.59 -2.58
CA CYS A 194 -10.42 -8.02 -2.91
C CYS A 194 -9.05 -8.46 -3.42
N LEU A 195 -8.14 -7.56 -3.82
CA LEU A 195 -6.77 -7.94 -4.19
C LEU A 195 -6.00 -8.50 -3.01
N LEU A 196 -6.31 -8.07 -1.78
CA LEU A 196 -5.71 -8.60 -0.55
C LEU A 196 -6.07 -10.08 -0.31
N ALA A 197 -7.08 -10.61 -1.00
CA ALA A 197 -7.43 -12.03 -0.96
C ALA A 197 -6.31 -12.95 -1.49
N LYS A 198 -5.24 -12.41 -2.09
CA LYS A 198 -4.04 -13.19 -2.46
C LYS A 198 -3.11 -13.49 -1.28
N LEU A 199 -3.26 -12.79 -0.15
CA LEU A 199 -2.43 -12.99 1.05
C LEU A 199 -2.91 -14.24 1.81
N GLN A 200 -2.42 -15.41 1.41
CA GLN A 200 -2.89 -16.71 1.94
C GLN A 200 -2.57 -16.91 3.43
N TYR A 201 -1.49 -16.28 3.91
CA TYR A 201 -1.04 -16.36 5.30
C TYR A 201 -1.61 -15.26 6.19
N LEU A 202 -2.47 -14.39 5.66
CA LEU A 202 -3.01 -13.26 6.42
C LEU A 202 -3.91 -13.78 7.55
N GLU A 203 -3.48 -13.60 8.79
CA GLU A 203 -4.19 -13.97 10.01
C GLU A 203 -4.97 -12.79 10.60
N ARG A 204 -4.43 -11.57 10.46
CA ARG A 204 -4.96 -10.34 11.07
C ARG A 204 -4.97 -9.20 10.06
N LEU A 205 -6.16 -8.64 9.83
CA LEU A 205 -6.34 -7.47 8.98
C LEU A 205 -7.00 -6.34 9.76
N LYS A 206 -6.28 -5.23 9.92
CA LYS A 206 -6.83 -4.03 10.53
C LYS A 206 -6.72 -2.84 9.58
N ILE A 207 -7.85 -2.20 9.34
CA ILE A 207 -7.96 -0.99 8.56
C ILE A 207 -8.55 0.07 9.49
N CYS A 208 -7.68 0.85 10.12
CA CYS A 208 -8.10 1.86 11.09
C CYS A 208 -8.57 3.10 10.35
N ASN A 209 -9.84 3.46 10.49
CA ASN A 209 -10.31 4.82 10.21
C ASN A 209 -10.57 5.52 11.54
N SER A 210 -9.98 6.69 11.72
CA SER A 210 -10.24 7.55 12.88
C SER A 210 -11.60 8.23 12.81
N GLN A 211 -12.26 8.21 11.65
CA GLN A 211 -13.61 8.73 11.46
C GLN A 211 -14.62 7.59 11.42
N THR A 212 -15.86 7.94 11.74
CA THR A 212 -17.01 7.04 11.83
C THR A 212 -17.00 5.96 10.73
N PRO A 213 -17.23 4.68 11.10
CA PRO A 213 -17.24 3.60 10.13
C PRO A 213 -18.23 3.90 9.02
N GLN A 214 -17.73 4.13 7.80
CA GLN A 214 -18.60 4.19 6.64
C GLN A 214 -18.95 2.76 6.26
N PRO A 215 -20.22 2.35 6.41
CA PRO A 215 -20.61 1.01 6.04
C PRO A 215 -20.32 0.76 4.55
N PRO A 216 -20.12 -0.51 4.15
CA PRO A 216 -19.98 -0.86 2.74
C PRO A 216 -21.20 -0.36 1.96
N LYS A 217 -20.97 0.15 0.75
CA LYS A 217 -22.08 0.64 -0.10
C LYS A 217 -23.02 -0.51 -0.46
N HIS A 218 -22.44 -1.65 -0.78
CA HIS A 218 -23.15 -2.88 -1.12
C HIS A 218 -22.62 -4.07 -0.33
N VAL A 219 -23.49 -5.06 -0.06
CA VAL A 219 -23.11 -6.29 0.68
C VAL A 219 -22.02 -7.05 -0.08
N TYR A 220 -22.15 -7.12 -1.41
CA TYR A 220 -21.20 -7.80 -2.29
C TYR A 220 -19.80 -7.17 -2.31
N ASP A 221 -19.62 -5.99 -1.72
CA ASP A 221 -18.30 -5.35 -1.59
C ASP A 221 -17.42 -6.07 -0.56
N ILE A 222 -18.03 -6.74 0.43
CA ILE A 222 -17.32 -7.36 1.57
C ILE A 222 -17.77 -8.79 1.89
N ASP A 223 -18.90 -9.27 1.37
CA ASP A 223 -19.43 -10.60 1.72
C ASP A 223 -18.46 -11.74 1.39
N TRP A 224 -17.62 -11.58 0.37
CA TRP A 224 -16.58 -12.54 0.00
C TRP A 224 -15.56 -12.85 1.10
N VAL A 225 -15.48 -12.02 2.15
CA VAL A 225 -14.62 -12.23 3.31
C VAL A 225 -15.15 -13.36 4.22
N VAL A 226 -16.45 -13.67 4.13
CA VAL A 226 -17.11 -14.69 4.95
C VAL A 226 -17.62 -15.85 4.10
N ARG A 227 -17.83 -17.02 4.71
CA ARG A 227 -18.23 -18.25 4.01
C ARG A 227 -19.55 -18.08 3.24
N GLU A 228 -20.51 -17.35 3.79
CA GLU A 228 -21.83 -17.12 3.20
C GLU A 228 -21.75 -16.33 1.88
N GLY A 229 -20.73 -15.48 1.74
CA GLY A 229 -20.46 -14.74 0.51
C GLY A 229 -19.90 -15.59 -0.62
N TRP A 230 -19.65 -16.88 -0.40
CA TRP A 230 -19.24 -17.83 -1.45
C TRP A 230 -20.42 -18.58 -2.06
N SER A 231 -21.64 -18.31 -1.59
CA SER A 231 -22.86 -18.87 -2.19
C SER A 231 -23.02 -18.47 -3.66
N ALA A 232 -23.71 -19.31 -4.44
CA ALA A 232 -24.02 -19.02 -5.85
C ALA A 232 -24.74 -17.67 -6.02
N LYS A 233 -25.63 -17.33 -5.07
CA LYS A 233 -26.35 -16.05 -5.03
C LYS A 233 -25.40 -14.85 -4.84
N ALA A 234 -24.43 -14.95 -3.93
CA ALA A 234 -23.44 -13.91 -3.70
C ALA A 234 -22.48 -13.76 -4.89
N ARG A 235 -22.02 -14.87 -5.48
CA ARG A 235 -21.23 -14.86 -6.72
C ARG A 235 -21.98 -14.19 -7.88
N GLU A 236 -23.26 -14.49 -8.04
CA GLU A 236 -24.10 -13.86 -9.07
C GLU A 236 -24.32 -12.35 -8.79
N ALA A 237 -24.46 -11.95 -7.52
CA ALA A 237 -24.51 -10.53 -7.16
C ALA A 237 -23.22 -9.80 -7.54
N ARG A 238 -22.05 -10.39 -7.26
CA ARG A 238 -20.74 -9.85 -7.69
C ARG A 238 -20.63 -9.81 -9.22
N ARG A 239 -21.01 -10.89 -9.91
CA ARG A 239 -21.02 -10.97 -11.38
C ARG A 239 -21.80 -9.82 -12.01
N ARG A 240 -23.02 -9.56 -11.52
CA ARG A 240 -23.84 -8.43 -11.97
C ARG A 240 -23.21 -7.07 -11.66
N ALA A 241 -22.55 -6.94 -10.51
CA ALA A 241 -21.88 -5.70 -10.12
C ALA A 241 -20.67 -5.37 -11.01
N ILE A 242 -19.95 -6.39 -11.51
CA ILE A 242 -18.77 -6.20 -12.38
C ILE A 242 -19.09 -6.25 -13.88
N ALA A 243 -20.26 -6.76 -14.29
CA ALA A 243 -20.69 -6.78 -15.68
C ALA A 243 -20.55 -5.44 -16.42
N PRO A 244 -20.89 -4.27 -15.84
CA PRO A 244 -20.73 -2.98 -16.52
C PRO A 244 -19.28 -2.48 -16.61
N TRP A 245 -18.29 -3.19 -16.07
CA TRP A 245 -16.89 -2.71 -16.06
C TRP A 245 -16.18 -2.81 -17.42
N GLY A 246 -16.78 -3.45 -18.43
CA GLY A 246 -16.18 -3.58 -19.76
C GLY A 246 -15.80 -2.23 -20.39
N GLN A 247 -16.68 -1.23 -20.31
CA GLN A 247 -16.38 0.10 -20.85
C GLN A 247 -15.31 0.85 -20.02
N PRO A 248 -15.40 0.95 -18.67
CA PRO A 248 -14.32 1.53 -17.85
C PRO A 248 -12.95 0.89 -18.08
N ILE A 249 -12.87 -0.44 -18.22
CA ILE A 249 -11.59 -1.14 -18.45
C ILE A 249 -10.99 -0.74 -19.80
N ARG A 250 -11.79 -0.71 -20.87
CA ARG A 250 -11.33 -0.25 -22.20
C ARG A 250 -10.83 1.19 -22.16
N LEU A 251 -11.53 2.07 -21.44
CA LEU A 251 -11.10 3.46 -21.29
C LEU A 251 -9.75 3.56 -20.56
N GLU A 252 -9.55 2.80 -19.48
CA GLU A 252 -8.25 2.74 -18.80
C GLU A 252 -7.14 2.18 -19.71
N GLU A 253 -7.46 1.19 -20.56
CA GLU A 253 -6.53 0.64 -21.56
C GLU A 253 -6.10 1.68 -22.59
N GLU A 254 -7.04 2.44 -23.12
CA GLU A 254 -6.75 3.51 -24.08
C GLU A 254 -5.87 4.61 -23.47
N VAL A 255 -6.18 5.02 -22.23
CA VAL A 255 -5.39 6.00 -21.48
C VAL A 255 -3.98 5.49 -21.23
N GLU A 256 -3.86 4.22 -20.83
CA GLU A 256 -2.56 3.56 -20.60
C GLU A 256 -1.75 3.45 -21.89
N ALA A 257 -2.36 3.05 -23.00
CA ALA A 257 -1.72 2.97 -24.30
C ALA A 257 -1.20 4.33 -24.76
N LYS A 258 -2.00 5.40 -24.63
CA LYS A 258 -1.58 6.79 -24.93
C LYS A 258 -0.40 7.21 -24.06
N ARG A 259 -0.43 6.88 -22.76
CA ARG A 259 0.64 7.19 -21.81
C ARG A 259 1.95 6.48 -22.15
N VAL A 260 1.88 5.19 -22.50
CA VAL A 260 3.03 4.39 -22.94
C VAL A 260 3.60 4.94 -24.26
N ALA A 261 2.74 5.22 -25.25
CA ALA A 261 3.15 5.79 -26.52
C ALA A 261 3.86 7.14 -26.35
N LYS A 262 3.31 8.04 -25.51
CA LYS A 262 3.93 9.33 -25.16
C LYS A 262 5.32 9.15 -24.51
N LYS A 263 5.48 8.15 -23.64
CA LYS A 263 6.79 7.83 -23.02
C LYS A 263 7.79 7.34 -24.06
N VAL A 264 7.38 6.45 -24.96
CA VAL A 264 8.23 5.94 -26.04
C VAL A 264 8.66 7.06 -26.99
N ALA A 265 7.72 7.92 -27.43
CA ALA A 265 8.02 9.07 -28.27
C ALA A 265 9.02 10.05 -27.62
N LYS A 266 8.84 10.34 -26.31
CA LYS A 266 9.79 11.17 -25.55
C LYS A 266 11.19 10.56 -25.49
N ARG A 267 11.31 9.22 -25.44
CA ARG A 267 12.61 8.53 -25.47
C ARG A 267 13.28 8.68 -26.84
N LEU A 268 12.55 8.43 -27.93
CA LEU A 268 13.07 8.54 -29.30
C LEU A 268 13.58 9.95 -29.63
N ASN A 269 12.85 10.99 -29.21
CA ASN A 269 13.26 12.38 -29.45
C ASN A 269 14.54 12.78 -28.68
N ARG A 270 14.82 12.15 -27.54
CA ARG A 270 16.02 12.44 -26.73
C ARG A 270 17.27 11.77 -27.28
N THR A 271 17.14 10.65 -27.99
CA THR A 271 18.30 9.91 -28.54
C THR A 271 19.00 10.66 -29.68
N GLY A 272 18.33 11.64 -30.31
CA GLY A 272 18.88 12.44 -31.41
C GLY A 272 19.61 13.74 -31.02
N GLY A 273 19.53 14.18 -29.76
CA GLY A 273 20.18 15.39 -29.27
C GLY A 273 21.25 15.04 -28.25
N GLY A 274 22.53 15.06 -28.64
CA GLY A 274 23.68 14.58 -27.87
C GLY A 274 24.04 15.33 -26.58
N VAL A 275 23.07 15.85 -25.84
CA VAL A 275 23.29 16.62 -24.61
C VAL A 275 22.41 16.08 -23.48
N GLY A 276 23.00 15.23 -22.61
CA GLY A 276 22.50 14.93 -21.27
C GLY A 276 22.01 13.49 -21.02
N VAL A 277 22.94 12.57 -20.76
CA VAL A 277 22.70 11.15 -20.42
C VAL A 277 22.02 10.94 -19.03
N GLY A 278 21.90 11.98 -18.19
CA GLY A 278 21.63 11.79 -16.76
C GLY A 278 20.18 11.48 -16.34
N GLU A 279 19.16 11.80 -17.14
CA GLU A 279 17.76 11.75 -16.65
C GLU A 279 16.88 10.76 -17.43
N ALA A 280 17.17 10.51 -18.71
CA ALA A 280 16.42 9.57 -19.53
C ALA A 280 16.76 8.11 -19.22
N ASP A 281 17.95 7.87 -18.66
CA ASP A 281 18.47 6.54 -18.33
C ASP A 281 18.00 6.01 -16.96
N ARG A 282 17.18 6.80 -16.24
CA ARG A 282 16.29 6.27 -15.21
C ARG A 282 15.11 5.53 -15.85
N VAL A 283 15.40 4.67 -16.82
CA VAL A 283 14.56 3.51 -17.13
C VAL A 283 14.20 2.87 -15.80
N MET A 284 12.93 2.52 -15.60
CA MET A 284 12.38 2.06 -14.33
C MET A 284 13.34 1.07 -13.67
N GLN A 285 14.19 1.54 -12.76
CA GLN A 285 15.31 0.76 -12.22
C GLN A 285 14.80 -0.50 -11.50
N TRP A 286 13.56 -0.42 -11.01
CA TRP A 286 12.84 -1.55 -10.48
C TRP A 286 12.58 -2.64 -11.52
N GLU A 287 12.30 -2.32 -12.79
CA GLU A 287 12.05 -3.35 -13.83
C GLU A 287 13.26 -4.28 -13.93
N VAL A 288 14.47 -3.75 -14.05
CA VAL A 288 15.70 -4.56 -14.19
C VAL A 288 16.05 -5.34 -12.91
N SER A 289 15.70 -4.79 -11.74
CA SER A 289 16.09 -5.37 -10.44
C SER A 289 15.06 -6.30 -9.83
N VAL A 290 13.88 -6.42 -10.45
CA VAL A 290 12.78 -7.27 -9.99
C VAL A 290 12.71 -8.53 -10.83
N ASP A 291 12.44 -9.62 -10.12
CA ASP A 291 12.19 -10.95 -10.67
C ASP A 291 11.14 -10.90 -11.81
N PRO A 292 11.36 -11.62 -12.94
CA PRO A 292 10.45 -11.58 -14.09
C PRO A 292 9.00 -11.95 -13.76
N ASP A 293 8.77 -12.91 -12.86
CA ASP A 293 7.43 -13.37 -12.51
C ASP A 293 6.70 -12.30 -11.70
N LEU A 294 7.38 -11.72 -10.70
CA LEU A 294 6.84 -10.59 -9.94
C LEU A 294 6.57 -9.37 -10.85
N ARG A 295 7.44 -9.11 -11.83
CA ARG A 295 7.23 -8.03 -12.81
C ARG A 295 5.95 -8.27 -13.63
N GLN A 296 5.72 -9.51 -14.07
CA GLN A 296 4.51 -9.88 -14.80
C GLN A 296 3.27 -9.71 -13.91
N GLU A 297 3.32 -10.16 -12.66
CA GLU A 297 2.21 -9.97 -11.72
C GLU A 297 1.86 -8.50 -11.52
N LEU A 298 2.86 -7.62 -11.47
CA LEU A 298 2.70 -6.18 -11.25
C LEU A 298 2.19 -5.43 -12.50
N GLN A 299 2.15 -6.03 -13.69
CA GLN A 299 1.83 -5.32 -14.95
C GLN A 299 0.50 -4.54 -14.91
N HIS A 300 -0.49 -5.07 -14.17
CA HIS A 300 -1.82 -4.48 -14.02
C HIS A 300 -2.01 -3.65 -12.73
N LEU A 301 -0.96 -3.43 -11.94
CA LEU A 301 -1.03 -2.74 -10.65
C LEU A 301 -1.77 -1.39 -10.71
N GLY A 302 -2.86 -1.24 -9.97
CA GLY A 302 -3.64 0.00 -9.98
C GLY A 302 -4.69 0.11 -11.09
N ARG A 303 -4.79 -0.87 -11.99
CA ARG A 303 -5.81 -0.93 -13.07
C ARG A 303 -7.04 -1.71 -12.63
N LEU A 304 -8.19 -1.41 -13.23
CA LEU A 304 -9.48 -2.04 -12.92
C LEU A 304 -9.50 -3.47 -13.45
N LEU A 305 -8.77 -3.71 -14.54
CA LEU A 305 -8.52 -5.04 -15.08
C LEU A 305 -7.95 -5.99 -14.02
N ASP A 306 -7.04 -5.52 -13.17
CA ASP A 306 -6.47 -6.35 -12.10
C ASP A 306 -7.53 -6.84 -11.11
N VAL A 307 -8.38 -5.90 -10.67
CA VAL A 307 -9.51 -6.18 -9.79
C VAL A 307 -10.50 -7.14 -10.45
N LYS A 308 -10.80 -6.92 -11.74
CA LYS A 308 -11.71 -7.77 -12.50
C LYS A 308 -11.19 -9.20 -12.59
N LEU A 309 -9.92 -9.40 -12.97
CA LEU A 309 -9.31 -10.73 -13.05
C LEU A 309 -9.44 -11.47 -11.73
N ARG A 310 -9.13 -10.78 -10.60
CA ARG A 310 -9.29 -11.38 -9.28
C ARG A 310 -10.74 -11.74 -8.95
N LEU A 311 -11.70 -10.89 -9.32
CA LEU A 311 -13.12 -11.18 -9.07
C LEU A 311 -13.65 -12.30 -9.96
N ASP A 312 -13.19 -12.39 -11.21
CA ASP A 312 -13.55 -13.49 -12.11
C ASP A 312 -13.05 -14.84 -11.52
N GLU A 313 -11.83 -14.89 -10.97
CA GLU A 313 -11.32 -16.05 -10.20
C GLU A 313 -12.22 -16.39 -9.00
N MET A 314 -12.70 -15.38 -8.27
CA MET A 314 -13.60 -15.59 -7.11
C MET A 314 -15.02 -16.05 -7.49
N ILE A 315 -15.43 -15.78 -8.73
CA ILE A 315 -16.76 -16.08 -9.27
C ILE A 315 -16.77 -17.44 -10.00
N ALA A 316 -15.61 -17.92 -10.44
CA ALA A 316 -15.46 -19.17 -11.15
C ALA A 316 -16.14 -20.33 -10.39
N PRO A 317 -16.97 -21.13 -11.08
CA PRO A 317 -17.59 -22.31 -10.49
C PRO A 317 -16.52 -23.41 -10.41
N GLU A 318 -15.84 -23.53 -9.28
CA GLU A 318 -14.93 -24.64 -9.03
C GLU A 318 -15.31 -25.39 -7.74
N ASP A 319 -15.19 -26.72 -7.84
CA ASP A 319 -15.44 -27.74 -6.81
C ASP A 319 -14.39 -27.76 -5.67
N GLY A 320 -13.56 -26.73 -5.53
CA GLY A 320 -12.44 -26.75 -4.60
C GLY A 320 -11.78 -25.41 -4.29
N VAL A 321 -12.34 -24.27 -4.73
CA VAL A 321 -11.79 -22.95 -4.36
C VAL A 321 -12.10 -22.69 -2.88
N SER A 322 -11.16 -23.19 -2.08
CA SER A 322 -10.97 -22.93 -0.66
C SER A 322 -11.02 -21.43 -0.39
N ASN A 323 -11.57 -21.08 0.76
CA ASN A 323 -11.53 -19.75 1.39
C ASN A 323 -10.27 -18.99 0.95
N GLN A 324 -10.41 -17.88 0.21
CA GLN A 324 -9.24 -17.13 -0.28
C GLN A 324 -8.40 -16.51 0.84
N TRP A 325 -8.96 -16.44 2.04
CA TRP A 325 -8.22 -16.21 3.27
C TRP A 325 -8.36 -17.44 4.19
N PRO A 326 -7.59 -18.51 3.93
CA PRO A 326 -7.70 -19.73 4.74
C PRO A 326 -7.26 -19.49 6.19
N SER A 327 -6.36 -18.53 6.41
CA SER A 327 -5.74 -18.25 7.70
C SER A 327 -6.35 -17.05 8.44
N LEU A 328 -7.29 -16.30 7.84
CA LEU A 328 -7.78 -15.06 8.46
C LEU A 328 -8.64 -15.36 9.67
N GLN A 329 -8.15 -14.89 10.83
CA GLN A 329 -8.80 -15.08 12.12
C GLN A 329 -9.46 -13.80 12.61
N LYS A 330 -8.84 -12.65 12.34
CA LYS A 330 -9.26 -11.35 12.88
C LYS A 330 -9.30 -10.28 11.82
N ILE A 331 -10.39 -9.53 11.81
CA ILE A 331 -10.57 -8.36 10.95
C ILE A 331 -11.18 -7.20 11.75
N ALA A 332 -10.68 -5.99 11.49
CA ALA A 332 -11.23 -4.75 12.01
C ALA A 332 -11.17 -3.68 10.93
N ILE A 333 -12.32 -3.16 10.52
CA ILE A 333 -12.43 -2.11 9.51
C ILE A 333 -13.19 -0.92 10.09
N ALA A 334 -12.51 0.21 10.21
CA ALA A 334 -13.02 1.40 10.88
C ALA A 334 -13.59 1.05 12.27
N SER A 335 -12.81 0.28 13.03
CA SER A 335 -13.07 -0.11 14.40
C SER A 335 -11.81 0.06 15.24
N ASP A 336 -11.99 0.61 16.44
CA ASP A 336 -10.92 0.75 17.43
C ASP A 336 -10.63 -0.55 18.18
N ALA A 337 -11.39 -1.63 17.89
CA ALA A 337 -11.15 -2.94 18.49
C ALA A 337 -9.68 -3.34 18.30
N ILE A 338 -8.96 -3.43 19.42
CA ILE A 338 -7.51 -3.68 19.42
C ILE A 338 -7.20 -4.97 18.66
N TYR A 339 -7.96 -6.03 18.93
CA TYR A 339 -7.73 -7.37 18.41
C TYR A 339 -8.57 -7.74 17.18
N GLY A 340 -9.50 -6.87 16.75
CA GLY A 340 -10.51 -7.17 15.74
C GLY A 340 -11.52 -8.26 16.12
N LEU A 341 -12.49 -8.48 15.24
CA LEU A 341 -13.54 -9.50 15.36
C LEU A 341 -13.26 -10.66 14.39
N SER A 342 -13.97 -11.79 14.51
CA SER A 342 -13.95 -12.78 13.44
C SER A 342 -14.52 -12.20 12.14
N PRO A 343 -14.15 -12.72 10.96
CA PRO A 343 -14.73 -12.31 9.67
C PRO A 343 -16.26 -12.18 9.69
N GLU A 344 -16.96 -13.16 10.26
CA GLU A 344 -18.42 -13.22 10.33
C GLU A 344 -18.99 -12.10 11.20
N ASN A 345 -18.42 -11.91 12.39
CA ASN A 345 -18.89 -10.88 13.33
C ASN A 345 -18.61 -9.47 12.80
N GLU A 346 -17.47 -9.27 12.14
CA GLU A 346 -17.16 -7.99 11.52
C GLU A 346 -18.08 -7.69 10.33
N PHE A 347 -18.36 -8.70 9.50
CA PHE A 347 -19.33 -8.57 8.41
C PHE A 347 -20.73 -8.21 8.92
N ILE A 348 -21.21 -8.87 9.99
CA ILE A 348 -22.47 -8.54 10.64
C ILE A 348 -22.46 -7.09 11.16
N ARG A 349 -21.41 -6.67 11.86
CA ARG A 349 -21.26 -5.30 12.36
C ARG A 349 -21.35 -4.27 11.24
N LEU A 350 -20.61 -4.48 10.16
CA LEU A 350 -20.57 -3.56 9.00
C LEU A 350 -21.91 -3.49 8.26
N THR A 351 -22.62 -4.62 8.13
CA THR A 351 -23.93 -4.67 7.48
C THR A 351 -25.05 -4.10 8.36
N MET A 352 -25.01 -4.29 9.68
CA MET A 352 -25.94 -3.64 10.61
C MET A 352 -25.78 -2.12 10.60
N ALA A 353 -24.53 -1.62 10.63
CA ALA A 353 -24.25 -0.18 10.52
C ALA A 353 -24.85 0.42 9.23
N ARG A 354 -24.81 -0.33 8.13
CA ARG A 354 -25.42 0.07 6.85
C ARG A 354 -26.94 0.23 6.93
N GLU A 355 -27.62 -0.74 7.54
CA GLU A 355 -29.08 -0.71 7.67
C GLU A 355 -29.53 0.39 8.63
N TYR A 356 -28.76 0.65 9.69
CA TYR A 356 -28.98 1.80 10.57
C TYR A 356 -28.88 3.13 9.80
N SER A 357 -27.78 3.36 9.06
CA SER A 357 -27.62 4.58 8.25
C SER A 357 -28.72 4.75 7.18
N ARG A 358 -29.31 3.66 6.68
CA ARG A 358 -30.44 3.74 5.73
C ARG A 358 -31.75 4.17 6.38
N ARG A 359 -31.97 3.84 7.65
CA ARG A 359 -33.17 4.24 8.40
C ARG A 359 -33.10 5.70 8.79
N GLU A 360 -31.92 6.19 9.19
CA GLU A 360 -31.72 7.57 9.64
C GLU A 360 -31.83 8.61 8.50
N ASN A 361 -31.63 8.20 7.25
CA ASN A 361 -31.76 9.06 6.06
C ASN A 361 -33.16 9.03 5.41
N ARG A 362 -34.13 8.31 5.98
CA ARG A 362 -35.53 8.28 5.53
C ARG A 362 -36.37 9.11 6.48
#